data_AF-A0A6A6KEX2-F1
#
_entry.id   AF-A0A6A6KEX2-F1
#
_cell.length_a   1.000
_cell.length_b   1.000
_cell.length_c   1.000
_cell.angle_alpha   90.00
_cell.angle_beta   90.00
_cell.angle_gamma   90.00
#
_symmetry.space_group_name_H-M   'P 1'
#
loop_
_entity.id
_entity.type
_entity.pdbx_description
1 polymer ?
#
loop_
_entity_poly.entity_id
_entity_poly.type
_entity_poly.pdbx_seq_one_letter_code
_entity_poly.pdbx_strand_id
1 'polypeptide(L)'
;MENLVQLEMPFSKVKELWGGVKHLQKLKQLDLHDCEHLTTLPDLSSALNLERIILDNCPNLLEIPSSIQCLHKLVYLSLSNCKELQSLPSLIPLKSLHTLKLSSCSNLKKFPEICEEIEELHLDGTGVEEWPSSIQVLDKLKVLSWIIVKTS
;
A
#
# COMPACT_ATOMS: atom_id res chain seq x y z
N MET A 1 -22.51 -5.10 -7.32
CA MET A 1 -21.35 -4.47 -6.64
C MET A 1 -21.49 -2.95 -6.49
N GLU A 2 -22.45 -2.28 -7.16
CA GLU A 2 -22.59 -0.80 -7.12
C GLU A 2 -22.83 -0.19 -5.73
N ASN A 3 -23.29 -0.99 -4.77
CA ASN A 3 -23.54 -0.58 -3.38
C ASN A 3 -22.47 -1.08 -2.39
N LEU A 4 -21.40 -1.69 -2.88
CA LEU A 4 -20.36 -2.25 -2.02
C LEU A 4 -19.59 -1.10 -1.36
N VAL A 5 -19.64 -1.05 -0.03
CA VAL A 5 -18.91 -0.05 0.78
C VAL A 5 -17.61 -0.63 1.31
N GLN A 6 -17.57 -1.93 1.56
CA GLN A 6 -16.43 -2.61 2.15
C GLN A 6 -16.31 -3.98 1.50
N LEU A 7 -15.09 -4.32 1.10
CA LEU A 7 -14.75 -5.63 0.58
C LEU A 7 -13.68 -6.23 1.49
N GLU A 8 -14.02 -7.33 2.15
CA GLU A 8 -13.10 -8.08 2.99
C GLU A 8 -13.02 -9.51 2.48
N MET A 9 -11.83 -9.94 2.11
CA MET A 9 -11.56 -11.29 1.66
C MET A 9 -10.23 -11.79 2.23
N PRO A 10 -10.02 -11.75 3.56
CA PRO A 10 -8.77 -12.21 4.14
C PRO A 10 -8.59 -13.72 3.95
N PHE A 11 -7.34 -14.18 3.95
CA PHE A 11 -6.97 -15.60 3.75
C PHE A 11 -7.43 -16.19 2.40
N SER A 12 -7.79 -15.33 1.44
CA SER A 12 -8.32 -15.77 0.16
C SER A 12 -7.20 -16.33 -0.72
N LYS A 13 -7.54 -17.34 -1.52
CA LYS A 13 -6.63 -18.01 -2.45
C LYS A 13 -6.63 -17.37 -3.85
N VAL A 14 -7.15 -16.15 -3.96
CA VAL A 14 -7.24 -15.41 -5.22
C VAL A 14 -5.86 -14.97 -5.68
N LYS A 15 -5.58 -15.15 -6.98
CA LYS A 15 -4.42 -14.53 -7.64
C LYS A 15 -4.70 -13.11 -8.08
N GLU A 16 -5.95 -12.87 -8.48
CA GLU A 16 -6.51 -11.61 -8.93
C GLU A 16 -7.95 -11.53 -8.42
N LEU A 17 -8.39 -10.32 -8.06
CA LEU A 17 -9.74 -10.10 -7.53
C LEU A 17 -10.81 -10.04 -8.62
N TRP A 18 -10.55 -9.25 -9.67
CA TRP A 18 -11.39 -9.15 -10.85
C TRP A 18 -10.58 -8.55 -12.01
N GLY A 19 -10.92 -8.97 -13.24
CA GLY A 19 -10.39 -8.36 -14.45
C GLY A 19 -11.13 -7.07 -14.84
N GLY A 20 -10.38 -6.15 -15.44
CA GLY A 20 -10.89 -4.89 -15.99
C GLY A 20 -11.33 -3.87 -14.93
N VAL A 21 -11.94 -2.78 -15.40
CA VAL A 21 -12.42 -1.70 -14.53
C VAL A 21 -13.80 -2.05 -13.96
N LYS A 22 -13.93 -2.02 -12.64
CA LYS A 22 -15.21 -2.17 -11.93
C LYS A 22 -15.61 -0.85 -11.30
N HIS A 23 -16.84 -0.39 -11.54
CA HIS A 23 -17.40 0.82 -10.93
C HIS A 23 -17.68 0.60 -9.43
N LEU A 24 -16.71 0.97 -8.59
CA LEU A 24 -16.73 0.77 -7.13
C LEU A 24 -16.76 2.11 -6.38
N GLN A 25 -17.56 3.05 -6.88
CA GLN A 25 -17.65 4.42 -6.37
C GLN A 25 -18.01 4.49 -4.88
N LYS A 26 -18.71 3.51 -4.31
CA LYS A 26 -19.08 3.52 -2.88
C LYS A 26 -18.07 2.81 -1.98
N LEU A 27 -17.08 2.12 -2.56
CA LEU A 27 -16.11 1.34 -1.80
C LEU A 27 -15.20 2.29 -1.02
N LYS A 28 -15.13 2.07 0.29
CA LYS A 28 -14.31 2.81 1.26
C LYS A 28 -13.19 1.97 1.83
N GLN A 29 -13.39 0.66 1.94
CA GLN A 29 -12.39 -0.24 2.53
C GLN A 29 -12.19 -1.48 1.66
N LEU A 30 -10.92 -1.81 1.45
CA LEU A 30 -10.46 -3.05 0.82
C LEU A 30 -9.52 -3.76 1.81
N ASP A 31 -9.94 -4.92 2.30
CA ASP A 31 -9.13 -5.76 3.18
C ASP A 31 -8.89 -7.13 2.53
N LEU A 32 -7.62 -7.42 2.30
CA LEU A 32 -7.11 -8.59 1.61
C LEU A 32 -5.92 -9.19 2.38
N HIS A 33 -5.85 -8.99 3.69
CA HIS A 33 -4.74 -9.55 4.46
C HIS A 33 -4.66 -11.08 4.33
N ASP A 34 -3.45 -11.61 4.43
CA ASP A 34 -3.16 -13.04 4.36
C ASP A 34 -3.59 -13.69 3.01
N CYS A 35 -3.66 -12.91 1.92
CA CYS A 35 -3.88 -13.45 0.58
C CYS A 35 -2.56 -13.97 -0.03
N GLU A 36 -2.20 -15.21 0.32
CA GLU A 36 -0.92 -15.81 -0.06
C GLU A 36 -0.66 -15.89 -1.56
N HIS A 37 -1.70 -15.93 -2.40
CA HIS A 37 -1.55 -16.09 -3.86
C HIS A 37 -1.72 -14.78 -4.64
N LEU A 38 -2.05 -13.67 -3.99
CA LEU A 38 -2.29 -12.40 -4.64
C LEU A 38 -0.98 -11.84 -5.20
N THR A 39 -0.93 -11.60 -6.51
CA THR A 39 0.29 -11.07 -7.17
C THR A 39 0.21 -9.59 -7.52
N THR A 40 -1.00 -9.06 -7.70
CA THR A 40 -1.25 -7.63 -7.98
C THR A 40 -2.69 -7.26 -7.60
N LEU A 41 -2.96 -5.97 -7.40
CA LEU A 41 -4.31 -5.44 -7.30
C LEU A 41 -4.92 -5.18 -8.69
N PRO A 42 -6.25 -5.25 -8.83
CA PRO A 42 -6.93 -4.81 -10.05
C PRO A 42 -6.88 -3.28 -10.20
N ASP A 43 -7.38 -2.78 -11.32
CA ASP A 43 -7.53 -1.34 -11.54
C ASP A 43 -8.50 -0.73 -10.51
N LEU A 44 -8.01 0.26 -9.74
CA LEU A 44 -8.76 0.99 -8.71
C LEU A 44 -9.18 2.40 -9.15
N SER A 45 -9.00 2.79 -10.41
CA SER A 45 -9.21 4.15 -10.93
C SER A 45 -10.63 4.69 -10.72
N SER A 46 -11.62 3.82 -10.52
CA SER A 46 -13.01 4.22 -10.27
C SER A 46 -13.45 4.11 -8.80
N ALA A 47 -12.61 3.57 -7.92
CA ALA A 47 -12.85 3.45 -6.49
C ALA A 47 -12.48 4.74 -5.73
N LEU A 48 -12.93 5.90 -6.24
CA LEU A 48 -12.47 7.23 -5.79
C LEU A 48 -12.80 7.58 -4.33
N ASN A 49 -13.66 6.79 -3.67
CA ASN A 49 -14.01 6.95 -2.26
C ASN A 49 -13.27 5.98 -1.33
N LEU A 50 -12.25 5.27 -1.82
CA LEU A 50 -11.47 4.36 -1.01
C LEU A 50 -10.64 5.15 0.04
N GLU A 51 -10.79 4.75 1.29
CA GLU A 51 -10.18 5.36 2.47
C GLU A 51 -9.14 4.43 3.10
N ARG A 52 -9.30 3.10 2.98
CA ARG A 52 -8.39 2.11 3.60
C ARG A 52 -8.11 0.93 2.68
N ILE A 53 -6.82 0.59 2.52
CA ILE A 53 -6.34 -0.64 1.89
C ILE A 53 -5.49 -1.40 2.90
N ILE A 54 -5.82 -2.68 3.10
CA ILE A 54 -5.05 -3.61 3.93
C ILE A 54 -4.66 -4.81 3.07
N LEU A 55 -3.35 -5.02 2.93
CA LEU A 55 -2.72 -6.06 2.13
C LEU A 55 -1.61 -6.78 2.93
N ASP A 56 -1.71 -6.73 4.26
CA ASP A 56 -0.71 -7.35 5.13
C ASP A 56 -0.61 -8.86 4.85
N ASN A 57 0.59 -9.43 4.99
CA ASN A 57 0.84 -10.86 4.76
C ASN A 57 0.47 -11.36 3.35
N CYS A 58 0.67 -10.55 2.30
CA CYS A 58 0.59 -11.00 0.90
C CYS A 58 2.00 -11.25 0.34
N PRO A 59 2.66 -12.38 0.66
CA PRO A 59 4.08 -12.60 0.35
C PRO A 59 4.41 -12.57 -1.14
N ASN A 60 3.46 -12.92 -2.02
CA ASN A 60 3.64 -12.99 -3.47
C ASN A 60 3.21 -11.71 -4.21
N LEU A 61 2.82 -10.65 -3.49
CA LEU A 61 2.43 -9.38 -4.09
C LEU A 61 3.67 -8.68 -4.68
N LEU A 62 3.71 -8.51 -6.00
CA LEU A 62 4.89 -8.00 -6.72
C LEU A 62 4.91 -6.47 -6.80
N GLU A 63 3.74 -5.88 -7.05
CA GLU A 63 3.59 -4.45 -7.31
C GLU A 63 2.20 -3.93 -6.90
N ILE A 64 2.12 -2.61 -6.78
CA ILE A 64 0.86 -1.87 -6.65
C ILE A 64 0.58 -1.15 -7.97
N PRO A 65 -0.61 -1.30 -8.58
CA PRO A 65 -0.93 -0.65 -9.83
C PRO A 65 -0.94 0.87 -9.67
N SER A 66 -0.51 1.60 -10.72
CA SER A 66 -0.48 3.07 -10.73
C SER A 66 -1.84 3.72 -10.54
N SER A 67 -2.94 2.99 -10.78
CA SER A 67 -4.31 3.44 -10.50
C SER A 67 -4.55 3.83 -9.04
N ILE A 68 -3.68 3.39 -8.10
CA ILE A 68 -3.71 3.87 -6.72
C ILE A 68 -3.59 5.40 -6.63
N GLN A 69 -2.93 6.06 -7.59
CA GLN A 69 -2.76 7.51 -7.64
C GLN A 69 -4.07 8.29 -7.80
N CYS A 70 -5.16 7.63 -8.21
CA CYS A 70 -6.49 8.23 -8.29
C CYS A 70 -7.20 8.28 -6.91
N LEU A 71 -6.66 7.62 -5.89
CA LEU A 71 -7.32 7.44 -4.59
C LEU A 71 -7.04 8.61 -3.64
N HIS A 72 -7.47 9.81 -4.01
CA HIS A 72 -7.19 11.03 -3.25
C HIS A 72 -7.76 11.05 -1.81
N LYS A 73 -8.69 10.13 -1.49
CA LYS A 73 -9.29 9.96 -0.16
C LYS A 73 -8.63 8.84 0.66
N LEU A 74 -7.61 8.17 0.14
CA LEU A 74 -6.94 7.09 0.85
C LEU A 74 -6.21 7.66 2.07
N VAL A 75 -6.57 7.16 3.26
CA VAL A 75 -6.01 7.57 4.55
C VAL A 75 -5.03 6.55 5.10
N TYR A 76 -5.25 5.27 4.81
CA TYR A 76 -4.49 4.15 5.36
C TYR A 76 -4.09 3.16 4.27
N LEU A 77 -2.80 2.90 4.14
CA LEU A 77 -2.25 1.85 3.28
C LEU A 77 -1.30 0.97 4.08
N SER A 78 -1.62 -0.33 4.18
CA SER A 78 -0.78 -1.32 4.84
C SER A 78 -0.44 -2.47 3.92
N LEU A 79 0.85 -2.72 3.78
CA LEU A 79 1.48 -3.73 2.92
C LEU A 79 2.50 -4.54 3.73
N SER A 80 2.31 -4.65 5.04
CA SER A 80 3.30 -5.26 5.92
C SER A 80 3.50 -6.72 5.54
N ASN A 81 4.75 -7.20 5.57
CA ASN A 81 5.10 -8.59 5.23
C ASN A 81 4.79 -8.99 3.77
N CYS A 82 4.70 -8.03 2.85
CA CYS A 82 4.68 -8.27 1.40
C CYS A 82 6.11 -8.47 0.87
N LYS A 83 6.66 -9.66 1.08
CA LYS A 83 8.09 -9.95 0.87
C LYS A 83 8.56 -9.76 -0.57
N GLU A 84 7.73 -10.10 -1.56
CA GLU A 84 8.05 -9.96 -2.99
C GLU A 84 7.75 -8.57 -3.56
N LEU A 85 7.26 -7.62 -2.76
CA LEU A 85 6.96 -6.27 -3.23
C LEU A 85 8.27 -5.55 -3.59
N GLN A 86 8.46 -5.23 -4.87
CA GLN A 86 9.72 -4.65 -5.36
C GLN A 86 9.70 -3.12 -5.42
N SER A 87 8.53 -2.55 -5.69
CA SER A 87 8.36 -1.11 -5.85
C SER A 87 6.92 -0.68 -5.62
N LEU A 88 6.73 0.61 -5.37
CA LEU A 88 5.44 1.28 -5.38
C LEU A 88 5.48 2.43 -6.39
N PRO A 89 4.33 2.80 -6.99
CA PRO A 89 4.21 4.04 -7.72
C PRO A 89 4.42 5.24 -6.77
N SER A 90 4.67 6.44 -7.34
CA SER A 90 4.71 7.68 -6.53
C SER A 90 3.37 7.86 -5.81
N LEU A 91 3.43 8.13 -4.50
CA LEU A 91 2.30 8.34 -3.62
C LEU A 91 2.05 9.83 -3.32
N ILE A 92 2.80 10.74 -3.98
CA ILE A 92 2.58 12.20 -3.90
C ILE A 92 1.11 12.61 -4.14
N PRO A 93 0.34 11.99 -5.06
CA PRO A 93 -1.07 12.35 -5.30
C PRO A 93 -2.02 12.02 -4.15
N LEU A 94 -1.60 11.20 -3.17
CA LEU A 94 -2.43 10.71 -2.07
C LEU A 94 -2.44 11.72 -0.92
N LYS A 95 -3.03 12.89 -1.17
CA LYS A 95 -3.05 14.03 -0.22
C LYS A 95 -3.83 13.79 1.08
N SER A 96 -4.48 12.64 1.24
CA SER A 96 -5.15 12.26 2.49
C SER A 96 -4.43 11.14 3.25
N LEU A 97 -3.31 10.62 2.72
CA LEU A 97 -2.63 9.45 3.27
C LEU A 97 -1.85 9.85 4.52
N HIS A 98 -2.29 9.35 5.67
CA HIS A 98 -1.66 9.63 6.97
C HIS A 98 -0.83 8.44 7.47
N THR A 99 -1.20 7.20 7.14
CA THR A 99 -0.48 6.00 7.58
C THR A 99 -0.02 5.15 6.40
N LEU A 100 1.28 4.89 6.33
CA LEU A 100 1.91 3.98 5.37
C LEU A 100 2.73 2.91 6.11
N LYS A 101 2.33 1.64 5.95
CA LYS A 101 3.05 0.49 6.51
C LYS A 101 3.66 -0.38 5.43
N LEU A 102 4.98 -0.50 5.48
CA LEU A 102 5.81 -1.28 4.55
C LEU A 102 6.77 -2.22 5.32
N SER A 103 6.55 -2.42 6.63
CA SER A 103 7.40 -3.27 7.45
C SER A 103 7.53 -4.68 6.86
N SER A 104 8.72 -5.24 6.89
CA SER A 104 9.04 -6.59 6.37
C SER A 104 8.82 -6.80 4.87
N CYS A 105 8.74 -5.72 4.07
CA CYS A 105 8.84 -5.78 2.61
C CYS A 105 10.30 -5.89 2.18
N SER A 106 10.93 -7.05 2.39
CA SER A 106 12.38 -7.22 2.22
C SER A 106 12.90 -6.97 0.80
N ASN A 107 12.09 -7.21 -0.24
CA ASN A 107 12.49 -6.94 -1.63
C ASN A 107 12.23 -5.49 -2.08
N LEU A 108 11.63 -4.65 -1.21
CA LEU A 108 11.41 -3.24 -1.50
C LEU A 108 12.71 -2.47 -1.30
N LYS A 109 13.45 -2.28 -2.39
CA LYS A 109 14.77 -1.62 -2.36
C LYS A 109 14.73 -0.11 -2.59
N LYS A 110 13.70 0.36 -3.32
CA LYS A 110 13.51 1.78 -3.64
C LYS A 110 12.37 2.33 -2.81
N PHE A 111 12.63 3.41 -2.09
CA PHE A 111 11.59 4.14 -1.37
C PHE A 111 10.73 4.94 -2.36
N PRO A 112 9.39 4.85 -2.29
CA PRO A 112 8.53 5.69 -3.13
C PRO A 112 8.58 7.16 -2.71
N GLU A 113 8.34 8.06 -3.65
CA GLU A 113 8.02 9.44 -3.29
C GLU A 113 6.65 9.46 -2.60
N ILE A 114 6.55 10.16 -1.46
CA ILE A 114 5.35 10.23 -0.63
C ILE A 114 4.91 11.68 -0.42
N CYS A 115 3.65 11.88 -0.04
CA CYS A 115 3.13 13.20 0.29
C CYS A 115 3.60 13.67 1.68
N GLU A 116 3.57 14.98 1.90
CA GLU A 116 3.95 15.63 3.17
C GLU A 116 2.93 15.41 4.32
N GLU A 117 1.81 14.76 4.01
CA GLU A 117 0.70 14.51 4.94
C GLU A 117 0.89 13.27 5.82
N ILE A 118 1.94 12.47 5.55
CA ILE A 118 2.22 11.24 6.29
C ILE A 118 2.53 11.55 7.76
N GLU A 119 1.78 10.93 8.66
CA GLU A 119 1.97 11.01 10.11
C GLU A 119 2.63 9.76 10.67
N GLU A 120 2.39 8.59 10.05
CA GLU A 120 2.91 7.29 10.49
C GLU A 120 3.56 6.55 9.33
N LEU A 121 4.85 6.26 9.45
CA LEU A 121 5.65 5.58 8.45
C LEU A 121 6.41 4.40 9.06
N HIS A 122 6.15 3.20 8.54
CA HIS A 122 6.81 1.98 9.00
C HIS A 122 7.58 1.30 7.87
N LEU A 123 8.90 1.16 8.07
CA LEU A 123 9.87 0.69 7.08
C LEU A 123 10.84 -0.37 7.63
N ASP A 124 10.63 -0.84 8.86
CA ASP A 124 11.50 -1.87 9.47
C ASP A 124 11.55 -3.13 8.61
N GLY A 125 12.74 -3.66 8.34
CA GLY A 125 12.86 -4.87 7.54
C GLY A 125 12.51 -4.69 6.06
N THR A 126 12.53 -3.46 5.56
CA THR A 126 12.58 -3.19 4.12
C THR A 126 14.01 -3.33 3.59
N GLY A 127 14.15 -3.51 2.27
CA GLY A 127 15.44 -3.49 1.57
C GLY A 127 15.92 -2.08 1.24
N VAL A 128 15.31 -1.03 1.78
CA VAL A 128 15.68 0.37 1.54
C VAL A 128 16.96 0.67 2.32
N GLU A 129 18.08 0.73 1.61
CA GLU A 129 19.41 0.90 2.21
C GLU A 129 19.77 2.35 2.52
N GLU A 130 19.22 3.31 1.77
CA GLU A 130 19.54 4.73 1.91
C GLU A 130 18.41 5.48 2.62
N TRP A 131 18.79 6.45 3.44
CA TRP A 131 17.83 7.38 4.04
C TRP A 131 17.11 8.16 2.93
N PRO A 132 15.80 7.99 2.75
CA PRO A 132 15.09 8.65 1.67
C PRO A 132 14.99 10.16 1.92
N SER A 133 15.38 10.97 0.94
CA SER A 133 15.32 12.43 1.02
C SER A 133 13.90 12.95 1.25
N SER A 134 12.89 12.25 0.74
CA SER A 134 11.46 12.57 0.96
C SER A 134 11.03 12.49 2.43
N ILE A 135 11.75 11.76 3.30
CA ILE A 135 11.46 11.74 4.74
C ILE A 135 11.86 13.06 5.41
N GLN A 136 12.87 13.77 4.88
CA GLN A 136 13.39 15.01 5.49
C GLN A 136 12.38 16.17 5.47
N VAL A 137 11.33 16.07 4.65
CA VAL A 137 10.30 17.11 4.46
C VAL A 137 8.96 16.75 5.11
N LEU A 138 8.88 15.67 5.87
CA LEU A 138 7.64 15.22 6.51
C LEU A 138 7.43 15.91 7.87
N ASP A 139 7.06 17.19 7.85
CA ASP A 139 6.84 17.99 9.07
C ASP A 139 5.70 17.45 9.96
N LYS A 140 4.80 16.64 9.39
CA LYS A 140 3.67 16.00 10.09
C LYS A 140 3.99 14.63 10.68
N LEU A 141 5.18 14.10 10.44
CA LEU A 141 5.56 12.75 10.87
C LEU A 141 5.63 12.67 12.40
N LYS A 142 4.80 11.80 12.98
CA LYS A 142 4.73 11.53 14.42
C LYS A 142 5.36 10.19 14.77
N VAL A 143 5.26 9.22 13.87
CA VAL A 143 5.77 7.86 14.06
C VAL A 143 6.63 7.47 12.87
N LEU A 144 7.87 7.10 13.14
CA LEU A 144 8.78 6.51 12.18
C LEU A 144 9.37 5.24 12.78
N SER A 145 9.29 4.14 12.04
CA SER A 145 10.04 2.93 12.35
C SER A 145 10.89 2.54 11.14
N TRP A 146 12.21 2.55 11.30
CA TRP A 146 13.15 2.18 10.24
C TRP A 146 14.39 1.52 10.83
N ILE A 147 14.39 0.19 10.81
CA ILE A 147 15.54 -0.65 11.12
C ILE A 147 16.03 -1.33 9.85
N ILE A 148 17.25 -1.01 9.44
CA ILE A 148 17.94 -1.68 8.33
C ILE A 148 18.33 -3.08 8.80
N VAL A 149 17.73 -4.10 8.21
CA VAL A 149 18.13 -5.49 8.43
C VAL A 149 19.15 -5.81 7.33
N LYS A 150 20.44 -5.83 7.69
CA LYS A 150 21.49 -6.26 6.75
C LYS A 150 21.22 -7.73 6.38
N THR A 151 20.70 -7.97 5.18
CA THR A 151 20.62 -9.32 4.64
C THR A 151 22.05 -9.81 4.41
N SER A 152 22.42 -10.89 5.11
CA SER A 152 23.73 -11.54 5.05
C SER A 152 23.95 -12.27 3.72
#